data_AF-A0A8T8I6X6-F1
#
_entry.id   AF-A0A8T8I6X6-F1
#
_cell.length_a   1.000
_cell.length_b   1.000
_cell.length_c   1.000
_cell.angle_alpha   90.00
_cell.angle_beta   90.00
_cell.angle_gamma   90.00
#
_symmetry.space_group_name_H-M   'P 1'
#
loop_
_entity.id
_entity.type
_entity.pdbx_description
1 polymer ?
#
loop_
_entity_poly.entity_id
_entity_poly.type
_entity_poly.pdbx_seq_one_letter_code
_entity_poly.pdbx_strand_id
1 'polypeptide(L)'
;MKTLVLSAHPTPLQSHSQSFFKETVQSLKEVTYIELVNEQPSVEQLIQYDRIIFQFPVYWYSAPSLLKNWMDETILGDDKRLNGIEFGIVAVFGVSKSHYQAGGKALYTPSEMLRPFEMFANHLGMVYLPPFCVFQFDYMCPKDKQLLLVDYWQYVCGVKNPTFKQRGEFLISALRLFETSPHLIEAIEDKQQEIDELQMIVGDLT
;
A
#
# COMPACT_ATOMS: atom_id res chain seq x y z
N MET A 1 7.53 -12.40 -3.84
CA MET A 1 7.20 -11.26 -4.73
C MET A 1 7.81 -10.07 -4.05
N LYS A 2 8.79 -9.43 -4.70
CA LYS A 2 9.57 -8.36 -4.10
C LYS A 2 8.89 -7.02 -4.36
N THR A 3 8.63 -6.28 -3.28
CA THR A 3 8.02 -4.95 -3.36
C THR A 3 9.01 -3.89 -2.89
N LEU A 4 9.16 -2.82 -3.67
CA LEU A 4 9.86 -1.61 -3.28
C LEU A 4 8.83 -0.53 -2.90
N VAL A 5 8.90 -0.02 -1.69
CA VAL A 5 8.15 1.15 -1.23
C VAL A 5 9.09 2.35 -1.19
N LEU A 6 8.82 3.33 -2.06
CA LEU A 6 9.53 4.61 -2.10
C LEU A 6 8.72 5.66 -1.33
N SER A 7 9.19 6.01 -0.14
CA SER A 7 8.59 7.05 0.69
C SER A 7 9.14 8.42 0.31
N ALA A 8 8.28 9.26 -0.25
CA ALA A 8 8.57 10.62 -0.67
C ALA A 8 7.98 11.64 0.32
N HIS A 9 8.43 11.59 1.57
CA HIS A 9 8.07 12.57 2.58
C HIS A 9 9.26 13.51 2.84
N PRO A 10 9.12 14.85 2.76
CA PRO A 10 10.26 15.76 2.91
C PRO A 10 10.86 15.78 4.33
N THR A 11 10.03 15.56 5.35
CA THR A 11 10.45 15.52 6.76
C THR A 11 9.93 14.25 7.47
N PRO A 12 10.41 13.04 7.09
CA PRO A 12 9.80 11.78 7.53
C PRO A 12 9.88 11.58 9.04
N LEU A 13 10.94 12.07 9.69
CA LEU A 13 11.13 11.99 11.15
C LEU A 13 10.06 12.73 11.97
N GLN A 14 9.31 13.66 11.36
CA GLN A 14 8.24 14.42 12.02
C GLN A 14 6.85 13.87 11.69
N SER A 15 6.77 12.77 10.92
CA SER A 15 5.52 12.26 10.39
C SER A 15 5.09 10.97 11.08
N HIS A 16 4.06 11.05 11.92
CA HIS A 16 3.53 9.89 12.63
C HIS A 16 3.08 8.77 11.68
N SER A 17 2.46 9.13 10.55
CA SER A 17 2.00 8.16 9.55
C SER A 17 3.17 7.43 8.89
N GLN A 18 4.23 8.14 8.49
CA GLN A 18 5.37 7.52 7.83
C GLN A 18 6.19 6.68 8.80
N SER A 19 6.41 7.14 10.03
CA SER A 19 7.04 6.32 11.07
C SER A 19 6.25 5.04 11.33
N PHE A 20 4.92 5.13 11.45
CA PHE A 20 4.08 3.96 11.62
C PHE A 20 4.25 2.95 10.49
N PHE A 21 4.12 3.37 9.23
CA PHE A 21 4.26 2.47 8.09
C PHE A 21 5.69 1.90 7.99
N LYS A 22 6.72 2.74 8.15
CA LYS A 22 8.13 2.32 8.10
C LYS A 22 8.44 1.23 9.12
N GLU A 23 8.08 1.43 10.39
CA GLU A 23 8.36 0.45 11.45
C GLU A 23 7.65 -0.88 11.16
N THR A 24 6.43 -0.82 10.61
CA THR A 24 5.65 -2.04 10.40
C THR A 24 6.10 -2.87 9.19
N VAL A 25 6.75 -2.28 8.20
CA VAL A 25 7.24 -3.03 7.03
C VAL A 25 8.64 -3.60 7.23
N GLN A 26 9.41 -3.13 8.22
CA GLN A 26 10.74 -3.66 8.52
C GLN A 26 10.71 -5.17 8.84
N SER A 27 9.60 -5.65 9.40
CA SER A 27 9.40 -7.08 9.70
C SER A 27 9.11 -7.92 8.45
N LEU A 28 8.78 -7.31 7.30
CA LEU A 28 8.38 -7.99 6.09
C LEU A 28 9.60 -8.20 5.15
N LYS A 29 10.12 -9.43 5.10
CA LYS A 29 11.35 -9.78 4.35
C LYS A 29 11.29 -9.47 2.84
N GLU A 30 10.10 -9.52 2.25
CA GLU A 30 9.89 -9.32 0.81
C GLU A 30 9.63 -7.84 0.45
N VAL A 31 9.57 -6.95 1.45
CA VAL A 31 9.30 -5.52 1.26
C VAL A 31 10.55 -4.72 1.59
N THR A 32 11.06 -3.98 0.61
CA THR A 32 12.13 -3.00 0.82
C THR A 32 11.52 -1.61 0.92
N TYR A 33 11.85 -0.88 1.99
CA TYR A 33 11.35 0.47 2.22
C TYR A 33 12.51 1.47 2.13
N ILE A 34 12.43 2.37 1.17
CA ILE A 34 13.43 3.43 0.94
C ILE A 34 12.77 4.79 1.16
N GLU A 35 13.40 5.62 1.98
CA GLU A 35 13.03 7.03 2.11
C GLU A 35 13.82 7.83 1.07
N LEU A 36 13.13 8.45 0.10
CA LEU A 36 13.80 9.16 -1.01
C LEU A 36 14.72 10.28 -0.51
N VAL A 37 14.42 10.88 0.63
CA VAL A 37 15.27 11.90 1.26
C VAL A 37 16.68 11.36 1.59
N ASN A 38 16.81 10.06 1.84
CA ASN A 38 18.06 9.42 2.24
C ASN A 38 18.75 8.71 1.06
N GLU A 39 17.98 8.08 0.17
CA GLU A 39 18.52 7.30 -0.95
C GLU A 39 17.64 7.48 -2.19
N GLN A 40 18.27 7.75 -3.33
CA GLN A 40 17.63 7.97 -4.62
C GLN A 40 17.95 6.77 -5.54
N PRO A 41 17.09 5.75 -5.59
CA PRO A 41 17.40 4.53 -6.32
C PRO A 41 17.38 4.77 -7.84
N SER A 42 18.29 4.12 -8.57
CA SER A 42 18.33 4.16 -10.03
C SER A 42 17.34 3.17 -10.65
N VAL A 43 17.06 3.28 -11.96
CA VAL A 43 16.19 2.33 -12.67
C VAL A 43 16.72 0.89 -12.59
N GLU A 44 18.04 0.69 -12.57
CA GLU A 44 18.67 -0.63 -12.42
C GLU A 44 18.35 -1.29 -11.08
N GLN A 45 18.10 -0.49 -10.04
CA GLN A 45 17.59 -0.98 -8.76
C GLN A 45 16.08 -1.26 -8.85
N LEU A 46 15.31 -0.39 -9.50
CA LEU A 46 13.85 -0.54 -9.64
C LEU A 46 13.44 -1.85 -10.33
N ILE A 47 14.17 -2.26 -11.37
CA ILE A 47 13.85 -3.46 -12.16
C ILE A 47 14.08 -4.79 -11.41
N GLN A 48 14.64 -4.74 -10.20
CA GLN A 48 14.83 -5.93 -9.36
C GLN A 48 13.56 -6.31 -8.57
N TYR A 49 12.52 -5.49 -8.66
CA TYR A 49 11.28 -5.64 -7.93
C TYR A 49 10.13 -5.97 -8.86
N ASP A 50 9.20 -6.79 -8.36
CA ASP A 50 7.97 -7.15 -9.06
C ASP A 50 6.93 -6.02 -8.95
N ARG A 51 7.05 -5.22 -7.88
CA ARG A 51 6.13 -4.12 -7.54
C ARG A 51 6.88 -2.91 -7.02
N ILE A 52 6.50 -1.73 -7.48
CA ILE A 52 6.98 -0.43 -7.01
C ILE A 52 5.79 0.36 -6.46
N ILE A 53 5.92 0.88 -5.25
CA ILE A 53 4.90 1.69 -4.58
C ILE A 53 5.48 3.06 -4.27
N PHE A 54 4.83 4.11 -4.76
CA PHE A 54 5.12 5.48 -4.31
C PHE A 54 4.25 5.82 -3.11
N GLN A 55 4.88 6.12 -1.99
CA GLN A 55 4.23 6.48 -0.74
C GLN A 55 4.50 7.94 -0.40
N PHE A 56 3.45 8.76 -0.25
CA PHE A 56 3.64 10.18 0.04
C PHE A 56 2.45 10.83 0.75
N PRO A 57 2.69 11.90 1.53
CA PRO A 57 1.63 12.79 1.95
C PRO A 57 1.11 13.61 0.76
N VAL A 58 -0.19 13.85 0.70
CA VAL A 58 -0.80 14.68 -0.35
C VAL A 58 -0.65 16.15 0.00
N TYR A 59 0.19 16.86 -0.75
CA TYR A 59 0.40 18.30 -0.64
C TYR A 59 -0.20 18.99 -1.87
N TRP A 60 -1.16 19.88 -1.63
CA TRP A 60 -1.86 20.61 -2.71
C TRP A 60 -2.31 19.70 -3.85
N TYR A 61 -3.00 18.61 -3.51
CA TYR A 61 -3.58 17.65 -4.47
C TYR A 61 -2.53 16.91 -5.33
N SER A 62 -1.27 16.85 -4.87
CA SER A 62 -0.18 16.14 -5.56
C SER A 62 0.80 15.53 -4.56
N ALA A 63 1.81 14.84 -5.08
CA ALA A 63 2.95 14.40 -4.29
C ALA A 63 3.90 15.57 -3.98
N PRO A 64 4.74 15.47 -2.93
CA PRO A 64 5.79 16.44 -2.66
C PRO A 64 6.78 16.54 -3.82
N SER A 65 7.38 17.73 -4.00
CA SER A 65 8.34 18.01 -5.09
C SER A 65 9.50 17.01 -5.14
N LEU A 66 9.91 16.48 -3.98
CA LEU A 66 10.93 15.44 -3.86
C LEU A 66 10.67 14.25 -4.80
N LEU A 67 9.42 13.78 -4.88
CA LEU A 67 9.08 12.65 -5.75
C LEU A 67 9.22 13.04 -7.22
N LYS A 68 8.68 14.21 -7.59
CA LYS A 68 8.70 14.67 -8.98
C LYS A 68 10.13 14.90 -9.48
N ASN A 69 10.99 15.49 -8.66
CA ASN A 69 12.40 15.71 -8.98
C ASN A 69 13.11 14.36 -9.22
N TRP A 70 12.93 13.40 -8.32
CA TRP A 70 13.52 12.07 -8.51
C TRP A 70 13.03 11.38 -9.78
N MET A 71 11.72 11.45 -10.06
CA MET A 71 11.13 10.89 -11.28
C MET A 71 11.77 11.51 -12.54
N ASP A 72 11.91 12.83 -12.57
CA ASP A 72 12.45 13.55 -13.74
C ASP A 72 13.94 13.28 -13.97
N GLU A 73 14.71 13.09 -12.89
CA GLU A 73 16.14 12.81 -12.97
C GLU A 73 16.45 11.34 -13.29
N THR A 74 15.62 10.41 -12.78
CA THR A 74 15.90 8.97 -12.83
C THR A 74 15.23 8.28 -14.00
N ILE A 75 14.00 8.65 -14.34
CA ILE A 75 13.15 7.91 -15.28
C ILE A 75 13.07 8.69 -16.59
N LEU A 76 13.95 8.34 -17.52
CA LEU A 76 13.97 8.94 -18.84
C LEU A 76 12.76 8.48 -19.66
N GLY A 77 12.17 9.40 -20.42
CA GLY A 77 10.80 9.29 -20.93
C GLY A 77 10.40 8.00 -21.68
N ASP A 78 11.33 7.25 -22.27
CA ASP A 78 11.04 6.01 -23.00
C ASP A 78 11.61 4.75 -22.34
N ASP A 79 11.87 4.78 -21.03
CA ASP A 79 12.43 3.65 -20.31
C ASP A 79 11.44 2.50 -20.12
N LYS A 80 11.34 1.63 -21.14
CA LYS A 80 10.47 0.44 -21.14
C LYS A 80 10.98 -0.69 -20.25
N ARG A 81 12.10 -0.53 -19.53
CA ARG A 81 12.60 -1.58 -18.62
C ARG A 81 11.66 -1.85 -17.45
N LEU A 82 10.78 -0.90 -17.15
CA LEU A 82 9.75 -1.01 -16.10
C LEU A 82 8.46 -1.71 -16.59
N ASN A 83 8.40 -2.15 -17.85
CA ASN A 83 7.22 -2.79 -18.42
C ASN A 83 6.83 -4.06 -17.63
N GLY A 84 5.55 -4.20 -17.33
CA GLY A 84 5.00 -5.36 -16.60
C GLY A 84 5.16 -5.30 -15.08
N ILE A 85 6.00 -4.40 -14.55
CA ILE A 85 6.12 -4.18 -13.10
C ILE A 85 4.82 -3.56 -12.58
N GLU A 86 4.36 -4.03 -11.42
CA GLU A 86 3.18 -3.47 -10.78
C GLU A 86 3.51 -2.11 -10.16
N PHE A 87 2.64 -1.13 -10.38
CA PHE A 87 2.82 0.23 -9.87
C PHE A 87 1.66 0.64 -8.98
N GLY A 88 1.97 0.88 -7.71
CA GLY A 88 1.00 1.29 -6.69
C GLY A 88 1.29 2.67 -6.12
N ILE A 89 0.25 3.28 -5.54
CA ILE A 89 0.37 4.53 -4.80
C ILE A 89 -0.18 4.33 -3.39
N VAL A 90 0.51 4.86 -2.40
CA VAL A 90 0.04 5.04 -1.02
C VAL A 90 -0.03 6.55 -0.75
N ALA A 91 -1.23 7.10 -0.76
CA ALA A 91 -1.45 8.54 -0.63
C ALA A 91 -2.08 8.85 0.74
N VAL A 92 -1.41 9.69 1.54
CA VAL A 92 -1.88 10.08 2.87
C VAL A 92 -2.52 11.47 2.81
N PHE A 93 -3.81 11.53 3.09
CA PHE A 93 -4.65 12.72 3.04
C PHE A 93 -4.93 13.27 4.44
N GLY A 94 -4.76 14.57 4.62
CA GLY A 94 -5.05 15.25 5.89
C GLY A 94 -6.53 15.51 6.18
N VAL A 95 -7.41 15.32 5.21
CA VAL A 95 -8.87 15.57 5.32
C VAL A 95 -9.67 14.30 5.09
N SER A 96 -10.96 14.32 5.45
CA SER A 96 -11.84 13.15 5.35
C SER A 96 -12.03 12.67 3.91
N LYS A 97 -12.34 11.38 3.75
CA LYS A 97 -12.68 10.78 2.44
C LYS A 97 -13.84 11.49 1.75
N SER A 98 -14.86 11.93 2.50
CA SER A 98 -16.03 12.66 1.99
C SER A 98 -15.70 13.99 1.32
N HIS A 99 -14.48 14.51 1.52
CA HIS A 99 -13.98 15.69 0.84
C HIS A 99 -13.73 15.43 -0.66
N TYR A 100 -13.36 14.20 -1.03
CA TYR A 100 -12.91 13.81 -2.37
C TYR A 100 -13.97 13.00 -3.12
N GLN A 101 -15.03 13.69 -3.54
CA GLN A 101 -16.12 13.13 -4.34
C GLN A 101 -16.91 14.28 -4.99
N ALA A 102 -17.74 13.95 -5.97
CA ALA A 102 -18.72 14.89 -6.52
C ALA A 102 -19.62 15.44 -5.40
N GLY A 103 -19.78 16.77 -5.35
CA GLY A 103 -20.50 17.46 -4.26
C GLY A 103 -19.72 17.58 -2.94
N GLY A 104 -18.55 16.94 -2.83
CA GLY A 104 -17.58 17.18 -1.76
C GLY A 104 -16.78 18.48 -2.00
N LYS A 105 -15.99 18.89 -1.01
CA LYS A 105 -15.24 20.16 -1.07
C LYS A 105 -14.13 20.19 -2.14
N ALA A 106 -13.47 19.06 -2.42
CA ALA A 106 -12.48 18.99 -3.49
C ALA A 106 -13.10 18.72 -4.86
N LEU A 107 -14.40 18.41 -4.93
CA LEU A 107 -15.17 18.09 -6.15
C LEU A 107 -14.73 16.82 -6.91
N TYR A 108 -13.51 16.33 -6.69
CA TYR A 108 -12.91 15.21 -7.42
C TYR A 108 -12.52 14.07 -6.49
N THR A 109 -12.53 12.85 -7.02
CA THR A 109 -12.10 11.64 -6.32
C THR A 109 -10.56 11.55 -6.23
N PRO A 110 -10.01 10.73 -5.31
CA PRO A 110 -8.57 10.45 -5.29
C PRO A 110 -8.06 9.85 -6.60
N SER A 111 -8.88 9.03 -7.28
CA SER A 111 -8.54 8.41 -8.56
C SER A 111 -8.44 9.42 -9.70
N GLU A 112 -9.21 10.51 -9.66
CA GLU A 112 -9.09 11.62 -10.61
C GLU A 112 -7.83 12.45 -10.32
N MET A 113 -7.57 12.74 -9.03
CA MET A 113 -6.39 13.48 -8.59
C MET A 113 -5.08 12.77 -8.99
N LEU A 114 -5.04 11.44 -8.88
CA LEU A 114 -3.84 10.63 -9.13
C LEU A 114 -3.63 10.24 -10.60
N ARG A 115 -4.45 10.76 -11.53
CA ARG A 115 -4.34 10.47 -12.98
C ARG A 115 -2.94 10.70 -13.58
N PRO A 116 -2.17 11.72 -13.18
CA PRO A 116 -0.81 11.89 -13.71
C PRO A 116 0.08 10.66 -13.46
N PHE A 117 -0.07 9.99 -12.31
CA PHE A 117 0.69 8.79 -12.00
C PHE A 117 0.19 7.55 -12.76
N GLU A 118 -1.12 7.46 -13.00
CA GLU A 118 -1.68 6.42 -13.87
C GLU A 118 -1.19 6.57 -15.32
N MET A 119 -1.16 7.81 -15.83
CA MET A 119 -0.61 8.11 -17.16
C MET A 119 0.88 7.76 -17.22
N PHE A 120 1.64 8.09 -16.19
CA PHE A 120 3.04 7.71 -16.04
C PHE A 120 3.21 6.17 -16.11
N ALA A 121 2.43 5.42 -15.35
CA ALA A 121 2.47 3.96 -15.34
C ALA A 121 2.16 3.37 -16.73
N ASN A 122 1.10 3.86 -17.36
CA ASN A 122 0.66 3.43 -18.69
C ASN A 122 1.73 3.73 -19.75
N HIS A 123 2.36 4.90 -19.67
CA HIS A 123 3.42 5.30 -20.59
C HIS A 123 4.62 4.36 -20.51
N LEU A 124 4.99 3.89 -19.31
CA LEU A 124 6.09 2.96 -19.10
C LEU A 124 5.69 1.48 -19.31
N GLY A 125 4.41 1.20 -19.52
CA GLY A 125 3.88 -0.16 -19.65
C GLY A 125 3.79 -0.93 -18.33
N MET A 126 3.73 -0.21 -17.20
CA MET A 126 3.53 -0.79 -15.87
C MET A 126 2.06 -1.19 -15.65
N VAL A 127 1.82 -2.08 -14.69
CA VAL A 127 0.46 -2.47 -14.27
C VAL A 127 -0.01 -1.56 -13.15
N TYR A 128 -0.83 -0.56 -13.46
CA TYR A 128 -1.37 0.38 -12.46
C TYR A 128 -2.33 -0.31 -11.50
N LEU A 129 -2.04 -0.19 -10.20
CA LEU A 129 -2.88 -0.72 -9.13
C LEU A 129 -3.86 0.35 -8.59
N PRO A 130 -5.02 -0.05 -8.04
CA PRO A 130 -5.88 0.88 -7.30
C PRO A 130 -5.10 1.57 -6.18
N PRO A 131 -5.15 2.91 -6.07
CA PRO A 131 -4.38 3.62 -5.06
C PRO A 131 -4.87 3.31 -3.64
N PHE A 132 -3.92 3.11 -2.73
CA PHE A 132 -4.19 2.95 -1.31
C PHE A 132 -4.25 4.33 -0.64
N CYS A 133 -5.47 4.81 -0.36
CA CYS A 133 -5.69 6.13 0.22
C CYS A 133 -5.91 6.06 1.72
N VAL A 134 -5.07 6.78 2.48
CA VAL A 134 -5.18 6.91 3.93
C VAL A 134 -5.76 8.28 4.25
N PHE A 135 -6.88 8.36 4.98
CA PHE A 135 -7.50 9.64 5.32
C PHE A 135 -7.43 9.88 6.82
N GLN A 136 -7.00 11.08 7.24
CA GLN A 136 -7.06 11.53 8.64
C GLN A 136 -6.34 10.59 9.61
N PHE A 137 -5.17 10.06 9.23
CA PHE A 137 -4.41 9.08 10.01
C PHE A 137 -4.20 9.49 11.48
N ASP A 138 -3.84 10.75 11.72
CA ASP A 138 -3.59 11.25 13.08
C ASP A 138 -4.83 11.25 13.97
N TYR A 139 -6.02 11.28 13.38
CA TYR A 139 -7.31 11.27 14.08
C TYR A 139 -7.90 9.86 14.26
N MET A 140 -7.27 8.82 13.69
CA MET A 140 -7.74 7.45 13.82
C MET A 140 -7.54 6.92 15.24
N CYS A 141 -8.51 6.15 15.73
CA CYS A 141 -8.35 5.42 16.97
C CYS A 141 -7.37 4.24 16.79
N PRO A 142 -6.82 3.67 17.89
CA PRO A 142 -5.87 2.55 17.80
C PRO A 142 -6.40 1.35 17.00
N LYS A 143 -7.68 1.01 17.13
CA LYS A 143 -8.32 -0.08 16.41
C LYS A 143 -8.33 0.16 14.89
N ASP A 144 -8.67 1.37 14.46
CA ASP A 144 -8.69 1.73 13.04
C ASP A 144 -7.28 1.72 12.44
N LYS A 145 -6.27 2.15 13.22
CA LYS A 145 -4.86 2.05 12.80
C LYS A 145 -4.41 0.61 12.62
N GLN A 146 -4.88 -0.31 13.46
CA GLN A 146 -4.60 -1.76 13.32
C GLN A 146 -5.27 -2.35 12.08
N LEU A 147 -6.52 -2.00 11.80
CA LEU A 147 -7.21 -2.45 10.58
C LEU A 147 -6.51 -1.90 9.33
N LEU A 148 -6.17 -0.61 9.34
CA LEU A 148 -5.42 0.03 8.28
C LEU A 148 -4.06 -0.66 8.04
N LEU A 149 -3.40 -1.08 9.12
CA LEU A 149 -2.14 -1.81 9.01
C LEU A 149 -2.28 -3.13 8.26
N VAL A 150 -3.33 -3.90 8.57
CA VAL A 150 -3.61 -5.17 7.88
C VAL A 150 -3.85 -4.92 6.39
N ASP A 151 -4.67 -3.93 6.04
CA ASP A 151 -4.96 -3.59 4.65
C ASP A 151 -3.70 -3.11 3.91
N TYR A 152 -2.87 -2.30 4.59
CA TYR A 152 -1.61 -1.81 4.05
C TYR A 152 -0.61 -2.96 3.83
N TRP A 153 -0.51 -3.91 4.76
CA TRP A 153 0.31 -5.11 4.62
C TRP A 153 -0.13 -5.99 3.47
N GLN A 154 -1.43 -6.22 3.29
CA GLN A 154 -1.96 -6.94 2.12
C GLN A 154 -1.58 -6.22 0.82
N TYR A 155 -1.65 -4.89 0.82
CA TYR A 155 -1.30 -4.07 -0.33
C TYR A 155 0.20 -4.14 -0.68
N VAL A 156 1.11 -4.01 0.29
CA VAL A 156 2.56 -4.08 0.01
C VAL A 156 3.02 -5.51 -0.30
N CYS A 157 2.38 -6.53 0.28
CA CYS A 157 2.72 -7.95 0.03
C CYS A 157 2.07 -8.52 -1.24
N GLY A 158 1.28 -7.74 -1.99
CA GLY A 158 0.71 -8.19 -3.25
C GLY A 158 -0.48 -9.12 -3.16
N VAL A 159 -1.14 -9.16 -2.00
CA VAL A 159 -2.31 -9.99 -1.80
C VAL A 159 -3.51 -9.34 -2.53
N LYS A 160 -3.84 -9.84 -3.72
CA LYS A 160 -4.95 -9.33 -4.55
C LYS A 160 -6.27 -9.95 -4.15
N ASN A 161 -7.28 -9.12 -3.83
CA ASN A 161 -8.65 -9.54 -3.51
C ASN A 161 -8.73 -10.86 -2.73
N PRO A 162 -8.03 -10.99 -1.60
CA PRO A 162 -7.91 -12.28 -0.94
C PRO A 162 -9.29 -12.76 -0.48
N THR A 163 -9.56 -14.04 -0.74
CA THR A 163 -10.66 -14.75 -0.09
C THR A 163 -10.49 -14.69 1.43
N PHE A 164 -11.56 -14.96 2.19
CA PHE A 164 -11.46 -14.99 3.65
C PHE A 164 -10.33 -15.91 4.13
N LYS A 165 -10.20 -17.09 3.49
CA LYS A 165 -9.12 -18.03 3.75
C LYS A 165 -7.74 -17.44 3.51
N GLN A 166 -7.52 -16.82 2.35
CA GLN A 166 -6.26 -16.16 2.02
C GLN A 166 -5.93 -14.99 2.96
N ARG A 167 -6.95 -14.25 3.43
CA ARG A 167 -6.78 -13.20 4.45
C ARG A 167 -6.31 -13.79 5.78
N GLY A 168 -6.94 -14.89 6.23
CA GLY A 168 -6.54 -15.53 7.48
C GLY A 168 -5.16 -16.17 7.40
N GLU A 169 -4.81 -16.84 6.29
CA GLU A 169 -3.46 -17.38 6.05
C GLU A 169 -2.40 -16.27 6.06
N PHE A 170 -2.69 -15.14 5.42
CA PHE A 170 -1.82 -13.97 5.46
C PHE A 170 -1.64 -13.45 6.88
N LEU A 171 -2.73 -13.26 7.63
CA LEU A 171 -2.69 -12.78 9.01
C LEU A 171 -1.92 -13.74 9.92
N ILE A 172 -2.12 -15.04 9.79
CA ILE A 172 -1.37 -16.06 10.54
C ILE A 172 0.13 -15.95 10.21
N SER A 173 0.48 -15.85 8.93
CA SER A 173 1.88 -15.71 8.51
C SER A 173 2.53 -14.45 9.08
N ALA A 174 1.77 -13.35 9.13
CA ALA A 174 2.23 -12.08 9.67
C ALA A 174 2.36 -12.14 11.20
N LEU A 175 1.40 -12.71 11.92
CA LEU A 175 1.44 -12.88 13.38
C LEU A 175 2.62 -13.74 13.83
N ARG A 176 2.99 -14.75 13.04
CA ARG A 176 4.18 -15.58 13.30
C ARG A 176 5.49 -14.78 13.28
N LEU A 177 5.54 -13.64 12.60
CA LEU A 177 6.71 -12.75 12.62
C LEU A 177 6.90 -12.03 13.95
N PHE A 178 5.85 -11.95 14.79
CA PHE A 178 5.88 -11.19 16.04
C PHE A 178 6.01 -12.06 17.30
N GLU A 179 6.21 -13.38 17.17
CA GLU A 179 6.44 -14.37 18.26
C GLU A 179 5.44 -14.38 19.44
N THR A 180 4.38 -13.55 19.43
CA THR A 180 3.68 -13.15 20.67
C THR A 180 2.23 -13.58 20.77
N SER A 181 1.64 -14.22 19.76
CA SER A 181 0.18 -14.45 19.77
C SER A 181 -0.30 -15.83 19.30
N PRO A 182 0.10 -16.96 19.95
CA PRO A 182 -0.44 -18.29 19.65
C PRO A 182 -1.99 -18.34 19.69
N HIS A 183 -2.58 -17.68 20.69
CA HIS A 183 -4.04 -17.63 20.88
C HIS A 183 -4.79 -16.89 19.76
N LEU A 184 -4.16 -15.90 19.09
CA LEU A 184 -4.77 -15.21 17.95
C LEU A 184 -4.70 -16.07 16.68
N ILE A 185 -3.62 -16.84 16.53
CA ILE A 185 -3.48 -17.78 15.41
C ILE A 185 -4.59 -18.84 15.52
N GLU A 186 -4.73 -19.46 16.69
CA GLU A 186 -5.78 -20.46 16.95
C GLU A 186 -7.18 -19.88 16.70
N ALA A 187 -7.47 -18.68 17.19
CA ALA A 187 -8.76 -18.03 16.95
C ALA A 187 -9.06 -17.74 15.46
N ILE A 188 -8.03 -17.45 14.64
CA ILE A 188 -8.20 -17.26 13.19
C ILE A 188 -8.43 -18.61 12.52
N GLU A 189 -7.69 -19.65 12.90
CA GLU A 189 -7.84 -21.01 12.37
C GLU A 189 -9.23 -21.58 12.67
N ASP A 190 -9.74 -21.42 13.89
CA ASP A 190 -11.10 -21.82 14.29
C ASP A 190 -12.18 -21.14 13.43
N LYS A 191 -12.04 -19.83 13.20
CA LYS A 191 -13.00 -19.05 12.39
C LYS A 191 -12.94 -19.44 10.92
N GLN A 192 -11.78 -19.86 10.40
CA GLN A 192 -11.68 -20.41 9.05
C GLN A 192 -12.41 -21.74 8.95
N GLN A 193 -12.24 -22.62 9.94
CA GLN A 193 -12.94 -23.91 9.96
C GLN A 193 -14.47 -23.73 10.02
N GLU A 194 -14.97 -22.81 10.85
CA GLU A 194 -16.41 -22.49 10.93
C GLU A 194 -16.96 -22.02 9.57
N ILE A 195 -16.21 -21.22 8.82
CA ILE A 195 -16.63 -20.76 7.49
C ILE A 195 -16.60 -21.89 6.47
N ASP A 196 -15.58 -22.75 6.49
CA ASP A 196 -15.49 -23.91 5.59
C ASP A 196 -16.68 -24.88 5.85
N GLU A 197 -17.06 -25.09 7.11
CA GLU A 197 -18.25 -25.86 7.50
C GLU A 197 -19.55 -25.23 6.98
N LEU A 198 -19.73 -23.92 7.17
CA LEU A 198 -20.90 -23.20 6.66
C LEU A 198 -20.99 -23.24 5.13
N GLN A 199 -19.87 -23.16 4.43
CA GLN A 199 -19.83 -23.26 2.96
C GLN A 199 -20.23 -24.65 2.47
N MET A 200 -19.80 -25.72 3.14
CA MET A 200 -20.26 -27.09 2.84
C MET A 200 -21.78 -27.21 3.02
N ILE A 201 -22.32 -26.72 4.15
CA ILE A 201 -23.77 -26.77 4.43
C ILE A 201 -24.57 -26.04 3.35
N VAL A 202 -24.10 -24.85 2.94
CA VAL A 202 -24.77 -24.08 1.87
C VAL A 202 -24.70 -24.82 0.54
N GLY A 203 -23.55 -25.45 0.22
CA GLY A 203 -23.38 -26.26 -1.00
C GLY A 203 -24.29 -27.48 -1.05
N ASP A 204 -24.53 -28.14 0.10
CA ASP A 204 -25.43 -29.29 0.19
C ASP A 204 -26.93 -28.90 0.06
N LEU A 205 -27.25 -27.62 0.24
CA LEU A 205 -28.62 -27.07 0.15
C LEU A 205 -28.98 -26.51 -1.24
N THR A 206 -28.02 -26.42 -2.16
CA THR A 206 -28.17 -25.88 -3.53
C THR A 206 -28.00 -26.94 -4.60
#